data_AF-A0A847H3M3-F1
#
_entry.id   AF-A0A847H3M3-F1
#
_cell.length_a   1.000
_cell.length_b   1.000
_cell.length_c   1.000
_cell.angle_alpha   90.00
_cell.angle_beta   90.00
_cell.angle_gamma   90.00
#
_symmetry.space_group_name_H-M   'P 1'
#
loop_
_entity.id
_entity.type
_entity.pdbx_description
1 polymer ?
#
loop_
_entity_poly.entity_id
_entity_poly.type
_entity_poly.pdbx_seq_one_letter_code
_entity_poly.pdbx_strand_id
1 'polypeptide(L)'
;MINLYSVNPPFVNSVTFQGNKTKINPSYKAVISCFNAHPDKSEKAHRELSAIVPELQPLFSVKQKGNHEFTAGEHITTALFGLKKIPEFNKLPQQDKELMILTVLLHDIAKRGELLKKSNSREQNLKILLDGGCPPKYAKKELDNFLNSNKNEQIAPDHLHPANSAILADKILTKMKYPQKDKELAVRLIKNHVALGDMNFAQNVRKLQTQDDIDFYNTSKQKLKNAVNDSRELKLMYILTVADLKGISTTNPVYNPKLASMLSKLHDDLQNEFFQVR
;
A
#
# COMPACT_ATOMS: atom_id res chain seq x y z
N MET A 1 -43.24 -9.62 26.52
CA MET A 1 -41.82 -9.44 26.87
C MET A 1 -41.02 -10.50 26.11
N ILE A 2 -40.32 -10.10 25.05
CA ILE A 2 -39.61 -11.02 24.16
C ILE A 2 -38.15 -11.07 24.62
N ASN A 3 -37.70 -12.26 25.00
CA ASN A 3 -36.35 -12.57 25.40
C ASN A 3 -35.51 -12.80 24.14
N LEU A 4 -34.53 -11.93 23.86
CA LEU A 4 -33.62 -12.05 22.73
C LEU A 4 -32.36 -12.80 23.17
N TYR A 5 -32.14 -13.94 22.53
CA TYR A 5 -30.95 -14.77 22.65
C TYR A 5 -29.68 -13.97 22.32
N SER A 6 -28.81 -13.83 23.32
CA SER A 6 -27.41 -13.47 23.14
C SER A 6 -26.67 -14.66 22.52
N VAL A 7 -26.30 -14.54 21.24
CA VAL A 7 -25.40 -15.46 20.57
C VAL A 7 -23.97 -14.97 20.79
N ASN A 8 -23.26 -15.62 21.71
CA ASN A 8 -21.82 -15.45 21.85
C ASN A 8 -21.13 -15.93 20.56
N PRO A 9 -20.27 -15.11 19.91
CA PRO A 9 -19.42 -15.62 18.84
C PRO A 9 -18.37 -16.61 19.41
N PRO A 10 -18.04 -17.69 18.69
CA PRO A 10 -17.14 -18.72 19.19
C PRO A 10 -15.69 -18.20 19.24
N PHE A 11 -15.10 -18.30 20.43
CA PHE A 11 -13.67 -18.44 20.74
C PHE A 11 -12.67 -17.91 19.70
N VAL A 12 -12.20 -16.68 19.92
CA VAL A 12 -10.90 -16.23 19.42
C VAL A 12 -9.84 -16.79 20.36
N ASN A 13 -9.00 -17.71 19.89
CA ASN A 13 -7.80 -18.13 20.61
C ASN A 13 -6.95 -16.88 20.90
N SER A 14 -6.92 -16.46 22.15
CA SER A 14 -6.02 -15.43 22.63
C SER A 14 -4.59 -15.96 22.52
N VAL A 15 -3.78 -15.32 21.66
CA VAL A 15 -2.37 -15.65 21.53
C VAL A 15 -1.67 -15.13 22.78
N THR A 16 -1.41 -16.03 23.74
CA THR A 16 -0.59 -15.75 24.91
C THR A 16 0.88 -15.95 24.54
N PHE A 17 1.66 -14.86 24.52
CA PHE A 17 3.10 -14.92 24.37
C PHE A 17 3.74 -15.32 25.70
N GLN A 18 3.91 -16.63 25.91
CA GLN A 18 4.81 -17.16 26.94
C GLN A 18 5.89 -18.01 26.26
N GLY A 19 7.12 -17.50 26.29
CA GLY A 19 8.38 -18.26 26.48
C GLY A 19 8.80 -19.37 25.52
N ASN A 20 7.96 -19.88 24.62
CA ASN A 20 8.30 -20.98 23.72
C ASN A 20 7.91 -20.63 22.29
N LYS A 21 8.79 -20.95 21.33
CA LYS A 21 8.62 -20.69 19.88
C LYS A 21 7.44 -21.48 19.31
N THR A 22 6.22 -21.06 19.59
CA THR A 22 5.02 -21.54 18.88
C THR A 22 5.12 -21.01 17.46
N LYS A 23 5.25 -21.93 16.51
CA LYS A 23 5.26 -21.62 15.08
C LYS A 23 3.85 -21.11 14.71
N ILE A 24 3.65 -19.80 14.72
CA ILE A 24 2.37 -19.20 14.30
C ILE A 24 2.21 -19.51 12.82
N ASN A 25 1.20 -20.31 12.46
CA ASN A 25 0.84 -20.47 11.06
C ASN A 25 0.30 -19.14 10.53
N PRO A 26 0.88 -18.56 9.48
CA PRO A 26 0.41 -17.30 8.93
C PRO A 26 -1.05 -17.41 8.53
N SER A 27 -1.89 -16.56 9.09
CA SER A 27 -3.31 -16.50 8.79
C SER A 27 -3.72 -15.04 8.68
N TYR A 28 -4.47 -14.71 7.63
CA TYR A 28 -5.01 -13.37 7.46
C TYR A 28 -5.94 -12.99 8.63
N LYS A 29 -6.64 -13.97 9.23
CA LYS A 29 -7.46 -13.76 10.44
C LYS A 29 -6.62 -13.35 11.65
N ALA A 30 -5.38 -13.83 11.76
CA ALA A 30 -4.46 -13.42 12.82
C ALA A 30 -4.03 -11.96 12.63
N VAL A 31 -3.79 -11.52 11.38
CA VAL A 31 -3.53 -10.10 11.07
C VAL A 31 -4.70 -9.22 11.49
N ILE A 32 -5.93 -9.59 11.10
CA ILE A 32 -7.15 -8.85 11.45
C ILE A 32 -7.34 -8.81 12.97
N SER A 33 -7.12 -9.93 13.65
CA SER A 33 -7.23 -10.02 15.12
C SER A 33 -6.21 -9.11 15.80
N CYS A 34 -4.96 -9.10 15.33
CA CYS A 34 -3.92 -8.18 15.81
C CYS A 34 -4.34 -6.72 15.59
N PHE A 35 -4.78 -6.37 14.38
CA PHE A 35 -5.25 -5.01 14.09
C PHE A 35 -6.40 -4.58 15.02
N ASN A 36 -7.35 -5.45 15.32
CA ASN A 36 -8.48 -5.14 16.18
C ASN A 36 -8.08 -5.04 17.66
N ALA A 37 -7.17 -5.89 18.13
CA ALA A 37 -6.72 -5.92 19.52
C ALA A 37 -5.89 -4.70 19.92
N HIS A 38 -5.21 -4.06 18.97
CA HIS A 38 -4.36 -2.90 19.23
C HIS A 38 -5.01 -1.60 18.75
N PRO A 39 -5.09 -0.56 19.60
CA PRO A 39 -5.62 0.74 19.19
C PRO A 39 -4.64 1.54 18.30
N ASP A 40 -3.34 1.23 18.39
CA ASP A 40 -2.25 1.93 17.74
C ASP A 40 -1.07 1.01 17.36
N LYS A 41 -0.02 1.63 16.79
CA LYS A 41 1.22 0.98 16.35
C LYS A 41 2.22 0.69 17.49
N SER A 42 1.75 0.15 18.61
CA SER A 42 2.61 -0.19 19.75
C SER A 42 3.74 -1.17 19.36
N GLU A 43 4.83 -1.18 20.13
CA GLU A 43 5.92 -2.15 19.93
C GLU A 43 5.41 -3.60 20.00
N LYS A 44 4.39 -3.86 20.84
CA LYS A 44 3.71 -5.15 20.91
C LYS A 44 3.01 -5.49 19.60
N ALA A 45 2.26 -4.56 19.02
CA ALA A 45 1.61 -4.74 17.73
C ALA A 45 2.63 -5.02 16.61
N HIS A 46 3.77 -4.33 16.59
CA HIS A 46 4.84 -4.58 15.63
C HIS A 46 5.40 -6.01 15.73
N ARG A 47 5.71 -6.46 16.94
CA ARG A 47 6.22 -7.82 17.17
C ARG A 47 5.21 -8.89 16.76
N GLU A 48 3.93 -8.70 17.10
CA GLU A 48 2.86 -9.63 16.73
C GLU A 48 2.66 -9.68 15.21
N LEU A 49 2.53 -8.54 14.54
CA LEU A 49 2.42 -8.47 13.07
C LEU A 49 3.61 -9.12 12.39
N SER A 50 4.83 -8.87 12.88
CA SER A 50 6.03 -9.46 12.31
C SER A 50 6.17 -10.96 12.57
N ALA A 51 5.55 -11.48 13.63
CA ALA A 51 5.47 -12.92 13.86
C ALA A 51 4.47 -13.59 12.90
N ILE A 52 3.39 -12.89 12.55
CA ILE A 52 2.37 -13.36 11.60
C ILE A 52 2.85 -13.24 10.14
N VAL A 53 3.54 -12.13 9.83
CA VAL A 53 4.10 -11.77 8.51
C VAL A 53 5.60 -11.51 8.66
N PRO A 54 6.44 -12.55 8.68
CA PRO A 54 7.88 -12.43 8.86
C PRO A 54 8.57 -11.53 7.83
N GLU A 55 7.97 -11.36 6.64
CA GLU A 55 8.44 -10.49 5.57
C GLU A 55 8.48 -9.00 5.97
N LEU A 56 7.79 -8.59 7.04
CA LEU A 56 7.85 -7.24 7.60
C LEU A 56 9.13 -6.95 8.39
N GLN A 57 9.72 -7.95 9.04
CA GLN A 57 10.91 -7.78 9.90
C GLN A 57 12.05 -6.96 9.25
N PRO A 58 12.50 -7.29 8.01
CA PRO A 58 13.60 -6.54 7.41
C PRO A 58 13.26 -5.06 7.18
N LEU A 59 11.98 -4.68 7.06
CA LEU A 59 11.58 -3.31 6.75
C LEU A 59 11.70 -2.35 7.94
N PHE A 60 11.70 -2.85 9.18
CA PHE A 60 11.90 -2.04 10.39
C PHE A 60 13.34 -1.55 10.56
N SER A 61 14.29 -2.09 9.79
CA SER A 61 15.68 -1.60 9.76
C SER A 61 15.99 -0.73 8.54
N VAL A 62 14.99 -0.48 7.68
CA VAL A 62 15.18 0.19 6.38
C VAL A 62 14.74 1.63 6.49
N LYS A 63 15.71 2.55 6.57
CA LYS A 63 15.43 3.98 6.41
C LYS A 63 14.89 4.25 5.01
N GLN A 64 13.77 4.95 4.91
CA GLN A 64 13.25 5.43 3.64
C GLN A 64 14.11 6.63 3.15
N LYS A 65 14.25 6.80 1.83
CA LYS A 65 14.96 7.95 1.24
C LYS A 65 14.07 9.21 1.29
N GLY A 66 14.68 10.40 1.33
CA GLY A 66 13.95 11.68 1.24
C GLY A 66 13.41 12.17 2.59
N ASN A 67 12.24 12.80 2.59
CA ASN A 67 11.61 13.46 3.75
C ASN A 67 10.81 12.50 4.67
N HIS A 68 11.11 11.20 4.62
CA HIS A 68 10.42 10.21 5.44
C HIS A 68 11.09 10.14 6.81
N GLU A 69 10.32 10.43 7.87
CA GLU A 69 10.80 10.36 9.27
C GLU A 69 10.93 8.90 9.76
N PHE A 70 10.32 7.96 9.04
CA PHE A 70 10.14 6.57 9.45
C PHE A 70 10.95 5.58 8.61
N THR A 71 11.25 4.43 9.22
CA THR A 71 11.62 3.23 8.46
C THR A 71 10.44 2.74 7.62
N ALA A 72 10.69 1.91 6.61
CA ALA A 72 9.62 1.35 5.78
C ALA A 72 8.60 0.55 6.60
N GLY A 73 9.07 -0.21 7.61
CA GLY A 73 8.19 -0.94 8.53
C GLY A 73 7.34 -0.01 9.39
N GLU A 74 7.92 1.05 9.96
CA GLU A 74 7.19 2.05 10.74
C GLU A 74 6.18 2.82 9.89
N HIS A 75 6.51 3.12 8.65
CA HIS A 75 5.59 3.75 7.70
C HIS A 75 4.36 2.87 7.47
N ILE A 76 4.56 1.60 7.11
CA ILE A 76 3.48 0.61 6.89
C ILE A 76 2.59 0.50 8.13
N THR A 77 3.15 0.38 9.33
CA THR A 77 2.35 0.23 10.55
C THR A 77 1.63 1.53 10.92
N THR A 78 2.23 2.68 10.64
CA THR A 78 1.55 3.97 10.80
C THR A 78 0.35 4.09 9.88
N ALA A 79 0.50 3.74 8.60
CA ALA A 79 -0.60 3.72 7.64
C ALA A 79 -1.70 2.74 8.08
N LEU A 80 -1.31 1.53 8.48
CA LEU A 80 -2.24 0.49 8.93
C LEU A 80 -3.09 0.95 10.11
N PHE A 81 -2.48 1.34 11.22
CA PHE A 81 -3.23 1.79 12.39
C PHE A 81 -3.90 3.15 12.18
N GLY A 82 -3.41 3.93 11.21
CA GLY A 82 -4.06 5.14 10.71
C GLY A 82 -5.45 4.90 10.11
N LEU A 83 -5.73 3.71 9.56
CA LEU A 83 -7.05 3.34 9.02
C LEU A 83 -8.19 3.59 10.02
N LYS A 84 -7.96 3.31 11.31
CA LYS A 84 -8.97 3.49 12.38
C LYS A 84 -9.46 4.93 12.47
N LYS A 85 -8.64 5.90 12.05
CA LYS A 85 -8.91 7.33 12.07
C LYS A 85 -9.48 7.86 10.74
N ILE A 86 -9.79 6.98 9.77
CA ILE A 86 -10.37 7.37 8.48
C ILE A 86 -11.88 7.10 8.53
N PRO A 87 -12.74 8.14 8.51
CA PRO A 87 -14.19 7.97 8.59
C PRO A 87 -14.76 7.04 7.49
N GLU A 88 -14.21 7.12 6.28
CA GLU A 88 -14.64 6.33 5.13
C GLU A 88 -14.34 4.85 5.31
N PHE A 89 -13.20 4.50 5.93
CA PHE A 89 -12.86 3.13 6.31
C PHE A 89 -13.85 2.56 7.34
N ASN A 90 -14.21 3.36 8.35
CA ASN A 90 -15.13 2.93 9.41
C ASN A 90 -16.54 2.64 8.88
N LYS A 91 -16.92 3.25 7.75
CA LYS A 91 -18.19 3.03 7.04
C LYS A 91 -18.18 1.86 6.05
N LEU A 92 -17.01 1.23 5.81
CA LEU A 92 -16.93 0.09 4.90
C LEU A 92 -17.67 -1.14 5.44
N PRO A 93 -18.20 -2.00 4.56
CA PRO A 93 -18.60 -3.36 4.93
C PRO A 93 -17.45 -4.14 5.55
N GLN A 94 -17.75 -5.14 6.37
CA GLN A 94 -16.74 -5.91 7.09
C GLN A 94 -15.70 -6.56 6.16
N GLN A 95 -16.15 -7.15 5.04
CA GLN A 95 -15.26 -7.76 4.05
C GLN A 95 -14.26 -6.74 3.47
N ASP A 96 -14.71 -5.53 3.19
CA ASP A 96 -13.85 -4.46 2.66
C ASP A 96 -12.87 -3.94 3.71
N LYS A 97 -13.26 -3.91 4.99
CA LYS A 97 -12.33 -3.58 6.08
C LYS A 97 -11.20 -4.59 6.17
N GLU A 98 -11.52 -5.88 6.10
CA GLU A 98 -10.53 -6.97 6.14
C GLU A 98 -9.56 -6.90 4.95
N LEU A 99 -10.10 -6.69 3.75
CA LEU A 99 -9.31 -6.47 2.55
C LEU A 99 -8.37 -5.28 2.71
N MET A 100 -8.87 -4.15 3.20
CA MET A 100 -8.07 -2.93 3.39
C MET A 100 -6.97 -3.08 4.44
N ILE A 101 -7.23 -3.78 5.55
CA ILE A 101 -6.21 -4.10 6.57
C ILE A 101 -5.02 -4.82 5.94
N LEU A 102 -5.29 -5.86 5.14
CA LEU A 102 -4.24 -6.63 4.47
C LEU A 102 -3.56 -5.82 3.36
N THR A 103 -4.33 -5.05 2.60
CA THR A 103 -3.84 -4.24 1.49
C THR A 103 -2.88 -3.17 2.00
N VAL A 104 -3.25 -2.45 3.07
CA VAL A 104 -2.38 -1.44 3.69
C VAL A 104 -1.18 -2.08 4.38
N LEU A 105 -1.32 -3.24 5.03
CA LEU A 105 -0.15 -3.90 5.61
C LEU A 105 0.91 -4.27 4.56
N LEU A 106 0.48 -4.57 3.33
CA LEU A 106 1.35 -5.13 2.29
C LEU A 106 1.72 -4.13 1.18
N HIS A 107 1.19 -2.91 1.17
CA HIS A 107 1.36 -1.98 0.04
C HIS A 107 2.84 -1.67 -0.30
N ASP A 108 3.68 -1.61 0.74
CA ASP A 108 5.11 -1.30 0.65
C ASP A 108 6.02 -2.45 1.08
N ILE A 109 5.49 -3.68 1.14
CA ILE A 109 6.21 -4.86 1.64
C ILE A 109 7.52 -5.15 0.89
N ALA A 110 7.65 -4.66 -0.34
CA ALA A 110 8.83 -4.84 -1.17
C ALA A 110 9.46 -3.51 -1.59
N LYS A 111 9.50 -2.50 -0.70
CA LYS A 111 10.23 -1.23 -0.90
C LYS A 111 11.74 -1.37 -1.15
N ARG A 112 12.27 -2.59 -1.18
CA ARG A 112 13.64 -2.94 -1.62
C ARG A 112 13.69 -4.06 -2.68
N GLY A 113 12.56 -4.40 -3.31
CA GLY A 113 12.42 -5.60 -4.15
C GLY A 113 13.13 -5.51 -5.51
N GLU A 114 13.86 -6.57 -5.87
CA GLU A 114 14.73 -6.69 -7.05
C GLU A 114 13.97 -7.16 -8.32
N LEU A 115 13.05 -6.35 -8.85
CA LEU A 115 12.48 -6.63 -10.18
C LEU A 115 13.52 -6.46 -11.30
N LEU A 116 14.46 -5.53 -11.13
CA LEU A 116 15.58 -5.38 -12.05
C LEU A 116 16.67 -6.39 -11.73
N LYS A 117 17.19 -7.02 -12.78
CA LYS A 117 18.36 -7.91 -12.68
C LYS A 117 19.41 -7.43 -13.66
N LYS A 118 20.68 -7.38 -13.23
CA LYS A 118 21.80 -7.08 -14.13
C LYS A 118 21.96 -8.11 -15.25
N SER A 119 21.41 -9.31 -15.08
CA SER A 119 21.37 -10.35 -16.10
C SER A 119 20.32 -10.11 -17.20
N ASN A 120 19.32 -9.25 -16.97
CA ASN A 120 18.34 -8.90 -18.00
C ASN A 120 18.98 -7.97 -19.04
N SER A 121 18.45 -7.97 -20.27
CA SER A 121 18.84 -6.96 -21.26
C SER A 121 18.42 -5.56 -20.80
N ARG A 122 19.09 -4.53 -21.34
CA ARG A 122 18.74 -3.13 -21.07
C ARG A 122 17.27 -2.85 -21.44
N GLU A 123 16.81 -3.36 -22.58
CA GLU A 123 15.44 -3.20 -23.06
C GLU A 123 14.42 -3.88 -22.13
N GLN A 124 14.72 -5.08 -21.64
CA GLN A 124 13.88 -5.79 -20.67
C GLN A 124 13.74 -4.99 -19.38
N ASN A 125 14.85 -4.50 -18.82
CA ASN A 125 14.83 -3.69 -17.60
C ASN A 125 14.14 -2.34 -17.81
N LEU A 126 14.29 -1.71 -18.98
CA LEU A 126 13.58 -0.48 -19.30
C LEU A 126 12.08 -0.72 -19.38
N LYS A 127 11.65 -1.83 -20.01
CA LYS A 127 10.24 -2.23 -20.05
C LYS A 127 9.69 -2.46 -18.65
N ILE A 128 10.44 -3.14 -17.78
CA ILE A 128 10.05 -3.34 -16.37
C ILE A 128 9.83 -2.00 -15.65
N LEU A 129 10.72 -1.02 -15.84
CA LEU A 129 10.58 0.31 -15.26
C LEU A 129 9.32 1.02 -15.75
N LEU A 130 9.09 1.03 -17.06
CA LEU A 130 7.93 1.66 -17.67
C LEU A 130 6.62 0.98 -17.21
N ASP A 131 6.57 -0.36 -17.22
CA ASP A 131 5.41 -1.15 -16.80
C ASP A 131 5.14 -1.02 -15.29
N GLY A 132 6.21 -0.88 -14.48
CA GLY A 132 6.12 -0.59 -13.04
C GLY A 132 5.72 0.86 -12.75
N GLY A 133 5.71 1.70 -13.79
CA GLY A 133 5.16 3.03 -13.74
C GLY A 133 6.16 4.16 -13.62
N CYS A 134 7.46 3.87 -13.75
CA CYS A 134 8.50 4.88 -13.84
C CYS A 134 8.27 5.74 -15.10
N PRO A 135 8.21 7.08 -14.98
CA PRO A 135 8.02 7.94 -16.13
C PRO A 135 9.19 7.80 -17.14
N PRO A 136 8.94 7.85 -18.46
CA PRO A 136 9.97 7.58 -19.48
C PRO A 136 11.26 8.40 -19.33
N LYS A 137 11.14 9.67 -18.93
CA LYS A 137 12.30 10.56 -18.69
C LYS A 137 13.19 10.12 -17.53
N TYR A 138 12.62 9.46 -16.51
CA TYR A 138 13.37 8.95 -15.36
C TYR A 138 13.82 7.51 -15.57
N ALA A 139 13.08 6.72 -16.35
CA ALA A 139 13.35 5.30 -16.54
C ALA A 139 14.77 5.02 -17.07
N LYS A 140 15.26 5.83 -18.04
CA LYS A 140 16.64 5.70 -18.53
C LYS A 140 17.67 5.99 -17.45
N LYS A 141 17.51 7.12 -16.73
CA LYS A 141 18.43 7.54 -15.66
C LYS A 141 18.45 6.53 -14.51
N GLU A 142 17.29 6.02 -14.11
CA GLU A 142 17.18 5.01 -13.06
C GLU A 142 17.79 3.67 -13.47
N LEU A 143 17.61 3.28 -14.73
CA LEU A 143 18.25 2.09 -15.28
C LEU A 143 19.77 2.23 -15.30
N ASP A 144 20.28 3.40 -15.70
CA ASP A 144 21.72 3.68 -15.70
C ASP A 144 22.29 3.63 -14.27
N ASN A 145 21.61 4.24 -13.31
CA ASN A 145 21.99 4.16 -11.90
C ASN A 145 21.99 2.71 -11.39
N PHE A 146 20.97 1.92 -11.73
CA PHE A 146 20.88 0.51 -11.33
C PHE A 146 22.02 -0.33 -11.93
N LEU A 147 22.27 -0.22 -13.24
CA LEU A 147 23.31 -0.99 -13.92
C LEU A 147 24.72 -0.63 -13.40
N ASN A 148 24.93 0.64 -13.04
CA ASN A 148 26.20 1.16 -12.54
C ASN A 148 26.38 1.02 -11.01
N SER A 149 25.34 0.66 -10.26
CA SER A 149 25.42 0.47 -8.80
C SER A 149 26.30 -0.73 -8.41
N ASN A 150 27.00 -0.66 -7.28
CA ASN A 150 27.76 -1.79 -6.74
C ASN A 150 26.80 -2.92 -6.29
N LYS A 151 27.26 -4.18 -6.30
CA LYS A 151 26.42 -5.35 -5.92
C LYS A 151 25.75 -5.21 -4.55
N ASN A 152 26.36 -4.47 -3.62
CA ASN A 152 25.84 -4.27 -2.26
C ASN A 152 24.81 -3.13 -2.14
N GLU A 153 24.56 -2.38 -3.22
CA GLU A 153 23.64 -1.23 -3.26
C GLU A 153 22.56 -1.38 -4.35
N GLN A 154 22.28 -2.61 -4.80
CA GLN A 154 21.22 -2.91 -5.78
C GLN A 154 19.83 -2.68 -5.18
N ILE A 155 19.52 -1.44 -4.83
CA ILE A 155 18.20 -0.99 -4.45
C ILE A 155 17.50 -0.74 -5.77
N ALA A 156 16.50 -1.58 -6.09
CA ALA A 156 15.65 -1.32 -7.24
C ALA A 156 15.07 0.11 -7.14
N PRO A 157 14.89 0.79 -8.28
CA PRO A 157 14.32 2.12 -8.27
C PRO A 157 12.98 2.14 -7.53
N ASP A 158 12.75 3.19 -6.75
CA ASP A 158 11.57 3.27 -5.87
C ASP A 158 10.29 3.15 -6.69
N HIS A 159 10.27 3.61 -7.94
CA HIS A 159 9.12 3.44 -8.84
C HIS A 159 8.68 1.98 -9.10
N LEU A 160 9.50 0.99 -8.79
CA LEU A 160 9.14 -0.43 -8.93
C LEU A 160 8.54 -1.04 -7.66
N HIS A 161 8.58 -0.35 -6.52
CA HIS A 161 8.06 -0.94 -5.28
C HIS A 161 6.57 -1.35 -5.37
N PRO A 162 5.66 -0.63 -6.07
CA PRO A 162 4.26 -1.07 -6.14
C PRO A 162 4.11 -2.44 -6.81
N ALA A 163 4.80 -2.65 -7.94
CA ALA A 163 4.78 -3.92 -8.67
C ALA A 163 5.45 -5.05 -7.88
N ASN A 164 6.59 -4.78 -7.25
CA ASN A 164 7.27 -5.72 -6.37
C ASN A 164 6.40 -6.12 -5.17
N SER A 165 5.78 -5.13 -4.52
CA SER A 165 4.92 -5.34 -3.36
C SER A 165 3.70 -6.17 -3.74
N ALA A 166 3.12 -5.94 -4.93
CA ALA A 166 2.00 -6.73 -5.42
C ALA A 166 2.37 -8.21 -5.62
N ILE A 167 3.55 -8.50 -6.18
CA ILE A 167 4.06 -9.87 -6.37
C ILE A 167 4.31 -10.55 -5.02
N LEU A 168 4.93 -9.84 -4.06
CA LEU A 168 5.21 -10.38 -2.74
C LEU A 168 3.91 -10.57 -1.94
N ALA A 169 2.97 -9.64 -2.05
CA ALA A 169 1.66 -9.71 -1.44
C ALA A 169 0.85 -10.92 -1.94
N ASP A 170 0.85 -11.21 -3.25
CA ASP A 170 0.18 -12.40 -3.79
C ASP A 170 0.71 -13.69 -3.14
N LYS A 171 2.03 -13.81 -2.99
CA LYS A 171 2.66 -14.96 -2.32
C LYS A 171 2.26 -15.06 -0.84
N ILE A 172 2.30 -13.95 -0.12
CA ILE A 172 1.93 -13.88 1.31
C ILE A 172 0.45 -14.25 1.49
N LEU A 173 -0.45 -13.64 0.71
CA LEU A 173 -1.89 -13.88 0.79
C LEU A 173 -2.25 -15.33 0.39
N THR A 174 -1.54 -15.89 -0.59
CA THR A 174 -1.68 -17.31 -0.95
C THR A 174 -1.25 -18.23 0.20
N LYS A 175 -0.12 -17.94 0.85
CA LYS A 175 0.37 -18.68 2.04
C LYS A 175 -0.63 -18.59 3.20
N MET A 176 -1.32 -17.46 3.36
CA MET A 176 -2.37 -17.25 4.35
C MET A 176 -3.72 -17.88 3.99
N LYS A 177 -3.85 -18.45 2.79
CA LYS A 177 -5.12 -18.97 2.24
C LYS A 177 -6.23 -17.91 2.18
N TYR A 178 -5.88 -16.67 1.81
CA TYR A 178 -6.86 -15.60 1.62
C TYR A 178 -7.75 -15.88 0.39
N PRO A 179 -9.06 -15.56 0.41
CA PRO A 179 -9.96 -15.85 -0.72
C PRO A 179 -9.46 -15.26 -2.03
N GLN A 180 -9.48 -16.06 -3.10
CA GLN A 180 -8.85 -15.72 -4.39
C GLN A 180 -9.37 -14.39 -4.97
N LYS A 181 -10.70 -14.18 -4.96
CA LYS A 181 -11.31 -12.93 -5.47
C LYS A 181 -10.80 -11.69 -4.72
N ASP A 182 -10.74 -11.76 -3.39
CA ASP A 182 -10.29 -10.63 -2.57
C ASP A 182 -8.78 -10.44 -2.65
N LYS A 183 -8.01 -11.53 -2.83
CA LYS A 183 -6.57 -11.49 -3.10
C LYS A 183 -6.27 -10.73 -4.39
N GLU A 184 -6.96 -11.06 -5.49
CA GLU A 184 -6.76 -10.40 -6.79
C GLU A 184 -7.01 -8.90 -6.71
N LEU A 185 -8.07 -8.50 -6.01
CA LEU A 185 -8.36 -7.09 -5.76
C LEU A 185 -7.25 -6.44 -4.91
N ALA A 186 -6.85 -7.04 -3.78
CA ALA A 186 -5.78 -6.50 -2.93
C ALA A 186 -4.47 -6.32 -3.71
N VAL A 187 -4.07 -7.32 -4.50
CA VAL A 187 -2.85 -7.27 -5.35
C VAL A 187 -2.96 -6.16 -6.40
N ARG A 188 -4.12 -5.99 -7.03
CA ARG A 188 -4.35 -4.91 -8.01
C ARG A 188 -4.30 -3.52 -7.37
N LEU A 189 -4.86 -3.37 -6.17
CA LEU A 189 -4.77 -2.12 -5.40
C LEU A 189 -3.33 -1.82 -5.02
N ILE A 190 -2.59 -2.78 -4.45
CA ILE A 190 -1.18 -2.63 -4.08
C ILE A 190 -0.33 -2.22 -5.30
N LYS A 191 -0.54 -2.87 -6.46
CA LYS A 191 0.22 -2.56 -7.67
C LYS A 191 0.07 -1.10 -8.12
N ASN A 192 -1.07 -0.47 -7.81
CA ASN A 192 -1.43 0.85 -8.29
C ASN A 192 -1.57 1.90 -7.17
N HIS A 193 -1.12 1.60 -5.95
CA HIS A 193 -1.43 2.42 -4.77
C HIS A 193 -0.89 3.87 -4.85
N VAL A 194 0.21 4.08 -5.58
CA VAL A 194 0.80 5.41 -5.78
C VAL A 194 0.03 6.28 -6.78
N ALA A 195 -0.81 5.70 -7.64
CA ALA A 195 -1.38 6.40 -8.80
C ALA A 195 -2.21 7.63 -8.41
N LEU A 196 -3.05 7.51 -7.38
CA LEU A 196 -3.88 8.63 -6.93
C LEU A 196 -3.05 9.70 -6.21
N GLY A 197 -2.02 9.29 -5.45
CA GLY A 197 -1.06 10.21 -4.83
C GLY A 197 -0.25 11.00 -5.87
N ASP A 198 0.20 10.33 -6.92
CA ASP A 198 0.93 10.92 -8.06
C ASP A 198 0.08 11.97 -8.78
N MET A 199 -1.20 11.64 -9.05
CA MET A 199 -2.14 12.58 -9.65
C MET A 199 -2.34 13.82 -8.77
N ASN A 200 -2.56 13.61 -7.47
CA ASN A 200 -2.75 14.70 -6.52
C ASN A 200 -1.51 15.61 -6.45
N PHE A 201 -0.31 15.03 -6.45
CA PHE A 201 0.95 15.77 -6.46
C PHE A 201 1.13 16.60 -7.73
N ALA A 202 0.87 16.00 -8.90
CA ALA A 202 0.98 16.68 -10.19
C ALA A 202 0.01 17.86 -10.31
N GLN A 203 -1.25 17.63 -9.93
CA GLN A 203 -2.32 18.63 -10.04
C GLN A 203 -2.17 19.74 -9.01
N ASN A 204 -1.89 19.43 -7.76
CA ASN A 204 -2.01 20.38 -6.67
C ASN A 204 -0.68 20.96 -6.17
N VAL A 205 0.42 20.21 -6.31
CA VAL A 205 1.76 20.69 -5.91
C VAL A 205 2.49 21.29 -7.11
N ARG A 206 2.58 20.55 -8.22
CA ARG A 206 3.25 21.03 -9.44
C ARG A 206 2.36 21.90 -10.32
N LYS A 207 1.05 21.92 -10.07
CA LYS A 207 0.06 22.74 -10.78
C LYS A 207 0.04 22.53 -12.30
N LEU A 208 0.44 21.34 -12.77
CA LEU A 208 0.47 21.00 -14.20
C LEU A 208 1.17 22.05 -15.08
N GLN A 209 2.26 22.65 -14.57
CA GLN A 209 2.93 23.78 -15.23
C GLN A 209 3.70 23.39 -16.50
N THR A 210 4.10 22.12 -16.61
CA THR A 210 4.90 21.61 -17.73
C THR A 210 4.18 20.47 -18.44
N GLN A 211 4.52 20.23 -19.71
CA GLN A 211 4.02 19.07 -20.46
C GLN A 211 4.35 17.76 -19.74
N ASP A 212 5.53 17.68 -19.11
CA ASP A 212 5.93 16.53 -18.31
C ASP A 212 4.98 16.26 -17.13
N ASP A 213 4.45 17.31 -16.48
CA ASP A 213 3.52 17.15 -15.36
C ASP A 213 2.14 16.69 -15.84
N ILE A 214 1.72 17.19 -17.01
CA ILE A 214 0.49 16.76 -17.68
C ILE A 214 0.59 15.29 -18.07
N ASP A 215 1.70 14.89 -18.68
CA ASP A 215 1.94 13.50 -19.11
C ASP A 215 2.00 12.55 -17.90
N PHE A 216 2.65 12.99 -16.81
CA PHE A 216 2.71 12.25 -15.55
C PHE A 216 1.32 12.07 -14.92
N TYR A 217 0.50 13.13 -14.88
CA TYR A 217 -0.88 13.07 -14.41
C TYR A 217 -1.73 12.12 -15.26
N ASN A 218 -1.70 12.28 -16.59
CA ASN A 218 -2.49 11.46 -17.52
C ASN A 218 -2.09 9.98 -17.48
N THR A 219 -0.80 9.69 -17.37
CA THR A 219 -0.30 8.31 -17.22
C THR A 219 -0.82 7.69 -15.92
N SER A 220 -0.77 8.41 -14.81
CA SER A 220 -1.23 7.92 -13.51
C SER A 220 -2.75 7.73 -13.50
N LYS A 221 -3.49 8.64 -14.12
CA LYS A 221 -4.94 8.53 -14.32
C LYS A 221 -5.34 7.32 -15.14
N GLN A 222 -4.64 7.06 -16.25
CA GLN A 222 -4.92 5.89 -17.10
C GLN A 222 -4.62 4.58 -16.35
N LYS A 223 -3.52 4.52 -15.60
CA LYS A 223 -3.22 3.36 -14.74
C LYS A 223 -4.33 3.12 -13.73
N LEU A 224 -4.77 4.17 -13.04
CA LEU A 224 -5.85 4.08 -12.07
C LEU A 224 -7.15 3.60 -12.73
N LYS A 225 -7.54 4.20 -13.87
CA LYS A 225 -8.72 3.80 -14.65
C LYS A 225 -8.70 2.32 -15.05
N ASN A 226 -7.53 1.81 -15.41
CA ASN A 226 -7.36 0.39 -15.75
C ASN A 226 -7.33 -0.53 -14.52
N ALA A 227 -7.10 0.01 -13.33
CA ALA A 227 -6.95 -0.74 -12.09
C ALA A 227 -8.24 -0.87 -11.28
N VAL A 228 -9.21 0.03 -11.48
CA VAL A 228 -10.48 0.04 -10.74
C VAL A 228 -11.65 -0.25 -11.68
N ASN A 229 -12.47 -1.23 -11.33
CA ASN A 229 -13.60 -1.64 -12.17
C ASN A 229 -14.92 -0.92 -11.82
N ASP A 230 -15.04 -0.43 -10.58
CA ASP A 230 -16.25 0.20 -10.08
C ASP A 230 -15.93 1.29 -9.04
N SER A 231 -16.97 2.02 -8.63
CA SER A 231 -16.86 3.10 -7.64
C SER A 231 -16.41 2.60 -6.27
N ARG A 232 -16.70 1.34 -5.91
CA ARG A 232 -16.21 0.74 -4.67
C ARG A 232 -14.70 0.59 -4.72
N GLU A 233 -14.13 0.03 -5.78
CA GLU A 233 -12.69 -0.14 -5.92
C GLU A 233 -11.93 1.19 -5.94
N LEU A 234 -12.48 2.22 -6.58
CA LEU A 234 -11.93 3.58 -6.52
C LEU A 234 -11.92 4.13 -5.09
N LYS A 235 -13.00 3.91 -4.33
CA LYS A 235 -13.08 4.30 -2.91
C LYS A 235 -12.06 3.56 -2.05
N LEU A 236 -11.81 2.28 -2.30
CA LEU A 236 -10.76 1.52 -1.61
C LEU A 236 -9.37 2.08 -1.91
N MET A 237 -9.11 2.45 -3.17
CA MET A 237 -7.85 3.12 -3.55
C MET A 237 -7.68 4.48 -2.86
N TYR A 238 -8.76 5.26 -2.74
CA TYR A 238 -8.74 6.51 -2.00
C TYR A 238 -8.37 6.29 -0.52
N ILE A 239 -9.00 5.33 0.16
CA ILE A 239 -8.70 5.02 1.56
C ILE A 239 -7.24 4.56 1.72
N LEU A 240 -6.74 3.73 0.81
CA LEU A 240 -5.34 3.29 0.78
C LEU A 240 -4.39 4.49 0.68
N THR A 241 -4.65 5.40 -0.26
CA THR A 241 -3.84 6.61 -0.48
C THR A 241 -3.86 7.53 0.74
N VAL A 242 -5.03 7.73 1.37
CA VAL A 242 -5.15 8.53 2.59
C VAL A 242 -4.34 7.90 3.74
N ALA A 243 -4.40 6.58 3.89
CA ALA A 243 -3.66 5.87 4.93
C ALA A 243 -2.15 5.95 4.72
N ASP A 244 -1.69 5.70 3.49
CA ASP A 244 -0.28 5.78 3.07
C ASP A 244 0.29 7.19 3.33
N LEU A 245 -0.37 8.24 2.85
CA LEU A 245 0.08 9.61 3.04
C LEU A 245 0.14 10.04 4.52
N LYS A 246 -0.80 9.57 5.36
CA LYS A 246 -0.73 9.77 6.82
C LYS A 246 0.47 9.09 7.46
N GLY A 247 1.04 8.08 6.81
CA GLY A 247 2.21 7.34 7.24
C GLY A 247 3.55 8.01 6.94
N ILE A 248 3.60 9.16 6.26
CA ILE A 248 4.86 9.77 5.79
C ILE A 248 5.56 10.60 6.88
N SER A 249 4.83 11.48 7.59
CA SER A 249 5.36 12.29 8.71
C SER A 249 4.27 13.23 9.29
N THR A 250 4.40 13.60 10.57
CA THR A 250 3.53 14.61 11.23
C THR A 250 3.96 16.05 10.98
N THR A 251 5.16 16.28 10.43
CA THR A 251 5.76 17.60 10.19
C THR A 251 5.96 17.89 8.69
N ASN A 252 5.84 16.87 7.84
CA ASN A 252 6.10 16.99 6.41
C ASN A 252 5.00 17.80 5.70
N PRO A 253 5.35 18.89 4.99
CA PRO A 253 4.40 19.74 4.28
C PRO A 253 3.62 19.01 3.16
N VAL A 254 4.06 17.80 2.76
CA VAL A 254 3.40 16.92 1.79
C VAL A 254 2.16 16.21 2.38
N TYR A 255 1.92 16.26 3.70
CA TYR A 255 0.62 15.90 4.28
C TYR A 255 0.11 17.00 5.20
N ASN A 256 -0.37 18.08 4.60
CA ASN A 256 -1.17 19.11 5.25
C ASN A 256 -2.66 18.75 5.10
N PRO A 257 -3.56 19.07 6.05
CA PRO A 257 -5.02 18.98 5.87
C PRO A 257 -5.54 19.48 4.51
N LYS A 258 -4.86 20.47 3.91
CA LYS A 258 -5.12 20.96 2.55
C LYS A 258 -4.94 19.90 1.46
N LEU A 259 -3.97 18.98 1.58
CA LEU A 259 -3.74 17.90 0.63
C LEU A 259 -4.76 16.77 0.79
N ALA A 260 -5.27 16.54 2.01
CA ALA A 260 -6.37 15.60 2.23
C ALA A 260 -7.68 16.09 1.58
N SER A 261 -8.00 17.39 1.69
CA SER A 261 -9.19 17.96 1.02
C SER A 261 -9.05 17.96 -0.51
N MET A 262 -7.86 18.23 -1.03
CA MET A 262 -7.55 18.10 -2.46
C MET A 262 -7.72 16.67 -2.97
N LEU A 263 -7.27 15.67 -2.19
CA LEU A 263 -7.43 14.26 -2.53
C LEU A 263 -8.90 13.83 -2.55
N SER A 264 -9.71 14.31 -1.60
CA SER A 264 -11.16 14.06 -1.59
C SER A 264 -11.82 14.64 -2.84
N LYS A 265 -11.50 15.88 -3.22
CA LYS A 265 -12.04 16.49 -4.44
C LYS A 265 -11.63 15.69 -5.69
N LEU A 266 -10.36 15.30 -5.78
CA LEU A 266 -9.87 14.48 -6.89
C LEU A 266 -10.61 13.14 -6.98
N HIS A 267 -10.86 12.49 -5.85
CA HIS A 267 -11.67 11.26 -5.82
C HIS A 267 -13.07 11.50 -6.40
N ASP A 268 -13.75 12.57 -6.00
CA ASP A 268 -15.11 12.88 -6.46
C ASP A 268 -15.14 13.19 -7.98
N ASP A 269 -14.16 13.97 -8.46
CA ASP A 269 -13.99 14.27 -9.88
C ASP A 269 -13.79 12.97 -10.70
N LEU A 270 -12.96 12.04 -10.21
CA LEU A 270 -12.72 10.76 -10.87
C LEU A 270 -13.89 9.80 -10.77
N GLN A 271 -14.64 9.80 -9.66
CA GLN A 271 -15.84 8.98 -9.53
C GLN A 271 -16.88 9.39 -10.58
N ASN A 272 -17.06 10.69 -10.78
CA ASN A 272 -17.93 11.21 -11.84
C ASN A 272 -17.38 10.84 -13.21
N GLU A 273 -16.09 11.06 -13.46
CA GLU A 273 -15.53 10.80 -14.79
C GLU A 273 -15.51 9.30 -15.18
N PHE A 274 -15.16 8.41 -14.25
CA PHE A 274 -14.99 6.99 -14.55
C PHE A 274 -16.32 6.24 -14.60
N PHE A 275 -17.28 6.64 -13.75
CA PHE A 275 -18.49 5.86 -13.50
C PHE A 275 -19.77 6.66 -13.71
N GLN A 276 -19.69 7.97 -13.95
CA GLN A 276 -20.82 8.78 -14.40
C GLN A 276 -20.55 9.32 -15.80
N VAL A 277 -20.75 8.45 -16.80
CA VAL A 277 -21.05 8.91 -18.16
C VAL A 277 -22.49 8.53 -18.48
N ARG A 278 -23.29 9.60 -18.60
CA ARG A 278 -24.56 9.81 -19.32
C ARG A 278 -25.27 8.60 -19.92
#